data_AF-A0A0F2NL11-F1
#
_entry.id   AF-A0A0F2NL11-F1
#
_cell.length_a   1.000
_cell.length_b   1.000
_cell.length_c   1.000
_cell.angle_alpha   90.00
_cell.angle_beta   90.00
_cell.angle_gamma   90.00
#
_symmetry.space_group_name_H-M   'P 1'
#
loop_
_entity.id
_entity.type
_entity.pdbx_description
1 polymer ?
#
loop_
_entity_poly.entity_id
_entity_poly.type
_entity_poly.pdbx_seq_one_letter_code
_entity_poly.pdbx_strand_id
1 'polypeptide(L)'
;MVAQKEDIHNLVERLREHDQKTAFDFLQYLIDRSEKKPTGWAEIDKAKPDDEPLTKEELRQLNSDAGYVTGEEARREFGLQVDLP
;
A
#
# COMPACT_ATOMS: atom_id res chain seq x y z
N MET A 1 -17.39 -15.70 -2.43
CA MET A 1 -17.67 -16.20 -3.79
C MET A 1 -16.35 -16.66 -4.38
N VAL A 2 -16.24 -17.90 -4.84
CA VAL A 2 -15.00 -18.44 -5.43
C VAL A 2 -15.15 -18.39 -6.94
N ALA A 3 -14.21 -17.77 -7.64
CA ALA A 3 -14.20 -17.75 -9.10
C ALA A 3 -13.84 -19.14 -9.63
N GLN A 4 -14.51 -19.60 -10.68
CA GLN A 4 -14.13 -20.84 -11.35
C GLN A 4 -12.88 -20.62 -12.20
N LYS A 5 -12.12 -21.69 -12.48
CA LYS A 5 -10.87 -21.57 -13.25
C LYS A 5 -11.15 -21.07 -14.65
N GLU A 6 -12.24 -21.53 -15.23
CA GLU A 6 -12.73 -21.20 -16.56
C GLU A 6 -13.03 -19.69 -16.67
N ASP A 7 -13.60 -19.09 -15.63
CA ASP A 7 -13.88 -17.64 -15.61
C ASP A 7 -12.59 -16.82 -15.65
N ILE A 8 -11.55 -17.26 -14.94
CA ILE A 8 -10.25 -16.58 -14.90
C ILE A 8 -9.54 -16.72 -16.25
N HIS A 9 -9.57 -17.91 -16.86
CA HIS A 9 -9.00 -18.11 -18.20
C HIS A 9 -9.67 -17.21 -19.25
N ASN A 10 -11.00 -17.17 -19.26
CA ASN A 10 -11.76 -16.32 -20.17
C ASN A 10 -11.47 -14.82 -19.95
N LEU A 11 -11.23 -14.39 -18.72
CA LEU A 11 -10.84 -13.00 -18.43
C LEU A 11 -9.47 -12.67 -19.02
N VAL A 12 -8.48 -13.55 -18.84
CA VAL A 12 -7.11 -13.35 -19.34
C VAL A 12 -7.08 -13.32 -20.87
N GLU A 13 -7.85 -14.19 -21.54
CA GLU A 13 -7.93 -14.22 -23.01
C GLU A 13 -8.52 -12.93 -23.62
N ARG A 14 -9.39 -12.24 -22.88
CA ARG A 14 -10.02 -10.99 -23.32
C ARG A 14 -9.14 -9.76 -23.12
N LEU A 15 -8.03 -9.88 -22.38
CA LEU A 15 -7.09 -8.79 -22.16
C LEU A 15 -6.29 -8.52 -23.44
N ARG A 16 -5.91 -7.24 -23.62
CA ARG A 16 -4.94 -6.85 -24.65
C ARG A 16 -3.57 -7.44 -24.30
N GLU A 17 -2.73 -7.73 -25.28
CA GLU A 17 -1.41 -8.35 -25.06
C GLU A 17 -0.56 -7.65 -24.00
N HIS A 18 -0.56 -6.31 -23.98
CA HIS A 18 0.19 -5.56 -22.96
C HIS A 18 -0.32 -5.75 -21.52
N ASP A 19 -1.62 -6.01 -21.34
CA ASP A 19 -2.26 -6.21 -20.04
C ASP A 19 -2.17 -7.68 -19.58
N GLN A 20 -2.03 -8.63 -20.52
CA GLN A 20 -1.89 -10.05 -20.21
C GLN A 20 -0.65 -10.32 -19.36
N LYS A 21 0.46 -9.63 -19.66
CA LYS A 21 1.69 -9.76 -18.87
C LYS A 21 1.49 -9.25 -17.44
N THR A 22 0.84 -8.11 -17.27
CA THR A 22 0.51 -7.56 -15.95
C THR A 22 -0.42 -8.48 -15.16
N ALA A 23 -1.44 -9.05 -15.80
CA ALA A 23 -2.33 -10.02 -15.17
C ALA A 23 -1.59 -11.28 -14.73
N PHE A 24 -0.70 -11.80 -15.59
CA PHE A 24 0.15 -12.95 -15.26
C PHE A 24 1.04 -12.65 -14.05
N ASP A 25 1.74 -11.51 -14.05
CA ASP A 25 2.64 -11.12 -12.96
C ASP A 25 1.87 -10.94 -11.64
N PHE A 26 0.64 -10.41 -11.70
CA PHE A 26 -0.21 -10.27 -10.52
C PHE A 26 -0.68 -11.63 -9.99
N LEU A 27 -1.12 -12.54 -10.85
CA LEU A 27 -1.50 -13.90 -10.44
C LEU A 27 -0.31 -14.64 -9.80
N GLN A 28 0.89 -14.49 -10.38
CA GLN A 28 2.12 -15.05 -9.82
C GLN A 28 2.42 -14.45 -8.43
N TYR A 29 2.30 -13.14 -8.27
CA TYR A 29 2.42 -12.48 -6.96
C TYR A 29 1.44 -13.03 -5.93
N LEU A 30 0.17 -13.27 -6.31
CA LEU A 30 -0.83 -13.80 -5.38
C LEU A 30 -0.46 -15.20 -4.91
N ILE A 31 0.06 -16.05 -5.79
CA ILE A 31 0.56 -17.38 -5.44
C ILE A 31 1.73 -17.23 -4.45
N ASP A 32 2.76 -16.46 -4.82
CA ASP A 32 3.95 -16.25 -4.00
C ASP A 32 3.62 -15.67 -2.62
N ARG A 33 2.70 -14.71 -2.55
CA ARG A 33 2.20 -14.10 -1.30
C ARG A 33 1.45 -15.12 -0.44
N SER A 34 0.70 -16.03 -1.05
CA SER A 34 -0.09 -17.01 -0.32
C SER A 34 0.81 -18.08 0.33
N GLU A 35 1.90 -18.44 -0.34
CA GLU A 35 2.89 -19.40 0.14
C GLU A 35 3.86 -18.76 1.15
N LYS A 36 4.26 -17.52 0.88
CA LYS A 36 5.07 -16.70 1.78
C LYS A 36 4.13 -15.73 2.48
N LYS A 37 3.51 -16.15 3.59
CA LYS A 37 3.05 -15.17 4.59
C LYS A 37 4.19 -14.16 4.76
N PRO A 38 3.94 -12.84 4.73
CA PRO A 38 5.00 -11.87 4.91
C PRO A 38 5.61 -12.09 6.29
N THR A 39 6.67 -12.90 6.31
CA THR A 39 7.41 -13.30 7.50
C THR A 39 7.91 -12.06 8.20
N GLY A 40 8.23 -11.02 7.43
CA GLY A 40 8.64 -9.71 7.91
C GLY A 40 7.72 -9.10 8.95
N TRP A 41 6.38 -9.11 8.80
CA TRP A 41 5.51 -8.49 9.80
C TRP A 41 5.49 -9.26 11.12
N ALA A 42 5.41 -10.59 11.05
CA ALA A 42 5.47 -11.43 12.24
C ALA A 42 6.85 -11.44 12.91
N GLU A 43 7.91 -11.14 12.15
CA GLU A 43 9.27 -10.96 12.65
C GLU A 43 9.45 -9.57 13.28
N ILE A 44 8.88 -8.51 12.67
CA ILE A 44 8.84 -7.14 13.21
C ILE A 44 8.05 -7.12 14.53
N ASP A 45 6.90 -7.77 14.60
CA ASP A 45 6.10 -7.86 15.84
C ASP A 45 6.83 -8.57 16.98
N LYS A 46 7.78 -9.46 16.65
CA LYS A 46 8.62 -10.18 17.60
C LYS A 46 9.94 -9.47 17.88
N ALA A 47 10.28 -8.45 17.10
CA ALA A 47 11.49 -7.67 17.30
C ALA A 47 11.36 -6.85 18.59
N LYS A 48 12.50 -6.56 19.21
CA LYS A 48 12.51 -5.65 20.35
C LYS A 48 12.19 -4.23 19.84
N PRO A 49 11.41 -3.44 20.60
CA PRO A 49 11.30 -2.02 20.36
C PRO A 49 12.69 -1.40 20.26
N ASP A 50 12.86 -0.46 19.33
CA ASP A 50 14.09 0.32 19.26
C ASP A 50 14.11 1.33 20.42
N ASP A 51 15.32 1.54 20.94
CA ASP A 51 15.61 2.52 21.99
C ASP A 51 16.13 3.85 21.39
N GLU A 52 16.17 3.96 20.05
CA GLU A 52 16.56 5.20 19.35
C GLU A 52 15.63 6.36 19.74
N PRO A 53 16.16 7.42 20.37
CA PRO A 53 15.35 8.58 20.73
C PRO A 53 14.99 9.38 19.47
N LEU A 54 13.79 9.95 19.47
CA LEU A 54 13.37 10.85 18.40
C LEU A 54 14.37 12.00 18.22
N THR A 55 14.68 12.29 16.96
CA THR A 55 15.48 13.44 16.59
C THR A 55 14.72 14.74 16.89
N LYS A 56 15.44 15.86 16.89
CA LYS A 56 14.83 17.19 17.12
C LYS A 56 13.73 17.51 16.10
N GLU A 57 13.91 17.06 14.86
CA GLU A 57 12.94 17.31 13.79
C GLU A 57 11.71 16.43 13.95
N GLU A 58 11.87 15.15 14.28
CA GLU A 58 10.73 14.26 14.55
C GLU A 58 9.94 14.71 15.78
N LEU A 59 10.62 15.19 16.83
CA LEU A 59 9.96 15.82 17.97
C LEU A 59 9.20 17.09 17.57
N ARG A 60 9.75 17.91 16.67
CA ARG A 60 9.07 19.11 16.17
C ARG A 60 7.82 18.74 15.37
N GLN A 61 7.89 17.71 14.53
CA GLN A 61 6.77 17.20 13.75
C GLN A 61 5.70 16.55 14.61
N LEU A 62 6.09 15.72 15.59
CA LEU A 62 5.17 15.04 16.50
C LEU A 62 4.38 16.03 17.37
N ASN A 63 5.00 17.15 17.75
CA ASN A 63 4.37 18.21 18.55
C ASN A 63 3.76 19.33 17.69
N SER A 64 3.73 19.18 16.37
CA SER A 64 3.14 20.17 15.46
C SER A 64 1.64 19.93 15.33
N ASP A 65 0.85 21.00 15.43
CA ASP A 65 -0.58 20.95 15.12
C ASP A 65 -0.83 20.94 13.59
N ALA A 66 0.19 21.28 12.79
CA ALA A 66 0.13 21.04 11.35
C ALA A 66 0.30 19.53 11.12
N GLY A 67 -0.76 18.88 10.63
CA GLY A 67 -0.70 17.48 10.21
C GLY A 67 0.35 17.25 9.11
N TYR A 68 0.52 16.00 8.69
CA TYR A 68 1.51 15.61 7.67
C TYR A 68 1.43 16.40 6.36
N VAL A 69 0.24 16.93 6.06
CA VAL A 69 -0.04 17.85 4.96
C VAL A 69 -1.05 18.87 5.49
N THR A 70 -0.85 20.15 5.20
CA THR A 70 -1.84 21.17 5.55
C THR A 70 -3.11 21.02 4.69
N GLY A 71 -4.27 21.40 5.21
CA GLY A 71 -5.51 21.41 4.41
C GLY A 71 -5.37 22.19 3.09
N GLU A 72 -4.60 23.27 3.11
CA GLU A 72 -4.28 24.10 1.95
C GLU A 72 -3.40 23.37 0.92
N GLU A 73 -2.37 22.64 1.36
CA GLU A 73 -1.54 21.83 0.47
C GLU A 73 -2.31 20.68 -0.16
N ALA A 74 -3.13 19.98 0.63
CA ALA A 74 -4.01 18.93 0.12
C ALA A 74 -5.02 19.50 -0.91
N ARG A 75 -5.52 20.72 -0.68
CA ARG A 75 -6.40 21.40 -1.62
C ARG A 75 -5.69 21.71 -2.94
N ARG A 76 -4.46 22.23 -2.87
CA ARG A 76 -3.65 22.57 -4.06
C ARG A 76 -3.28 21.34 -4.87
N GLU A 77 -2.89 20.26 -4.22
CA GLU A 77 -2.35 19.07 -4.88
C GLU A 77 -3.43 18.12 -5.39
N PHE A 78 -4.55 17.99 -4.67
CA PHE A 78 -5.62 17.06 -5.01
C PHE A 78 -6.88 17.74 -5.57
N GLY A 79 -6.88 19.07 -5.72
CA GLY A 79 -8.01 19.83 -6.28
C GLY A 79 -9.26 19.79 -5.41
N LEU A 80 -9.11 19.68 -4.09
CA LEU A 80 -10.24 19.60 -3.16
C LEU A 80 -10.98 20.94 -3.10
N GLN A 81 -12.29 20.92 -2.85
CA GLN A 81 -13.10 22.14 -2.68
C GLN A 81 -13.24 22.57 -1.22
N VAL A 82 -12.73 21.77 -0.29
CA VAL A 82 -12.82 21.98 1.17
C VAL A 82 -11.42 21.94 1.77
N ASP A 83 -11.19 22.72 2.84
CA ASP A 83 -10.00 22.52 3.67
C ASP A 83 -10.23 21.28 4.51
N LEU A 84 -9.26 20.37 4.44
CA LEU A 84 -9.16 19.34 5.44
C LEU A 84 -8.69 20.00 6.76
N PRO A 85 -9.24 19.58 7.90
CA PRO A 85 -8.87 20.12 9.20
C PRO A 85 -7.38 19.94 9.51
#